data_AF-A0A3M0A7J7-F1
#
_entry.id   AF-A0A3M0A7J7-F1
#
_cell.length_a   1.000
_cell.length_b   1.000
_cell.length_c   1.000
_cell.angle_alpha   90.00
_cell.angle_beta   90.00
_cell.angle_gamma   90.00
#
_symmetry.space_group_name_H-M   'P 1'
#
loop_
_entity.id
_entity.type
_entity.pdbx_description
1 polymer ?
#
loop_
_entity_poly.entity_id
_entity_poly.type
_entity_poly.pdbx_seq_one_letter_code
_entity_poly.pdbx_strand_id
1 'polypeptide(L)' 'MSNLVAIPSRFYTENEFWFFRTRESVNIGPFDTIEAARAGLNEYLSFAATNPKQFSKWFGPGRVA' A
#
# COMPACT_ATOMS: atom_id res chain seq x y z
N MET A 1 -21.71 6.43 12.69
CA MET A 1 -21.09 5.10 12.53
C MET A 1 -19.67 5.32 12.04
N SER A 2 -18.70 5.41 12.95
CA SER A 2 -17.29 5.59 12.60
C SER A 2 -16.78 4.27 12.05
N ASN A 3 -16.64 4.17 10.72
CA ASN A 3 -16.00 3.02 10.08
C ASN A 3 -14.50 3.12 10.38
N LEU A 4 -14.10 2.62 11.55
CA LEU A 4 -12.70 2.43 11.89
C LEU A 4 -12.19 1.32 10.99
N VAL A 5 -11.67 1.70 9.82
CA VAL A 5 -10.79 0.83 9.06
C VAL A 5 -9.59 0.59 9.97
N ALA A 6 -9.59 -0.55 10.65
CA ALA A 6 -8.43 -0.99 11.39
C ALA A 6 -7.33 -1.22 10.33
N ILE A 7 -6.36 -0.30 10.28
CA ILE A 7 -5.16 -0.40 9.44
C ILE A 7 -3.96 -1.12 10.12
N PRO A 8 -4.08 -2.03 11.13
CA PRO A 8 -2.86 -2.63 11.70
C PRO A 8 -2.32 -3.84 10.92
N SER A 9 -3.06 -4.47 10.00
CA SER A 9 -2.64 -5.75 9.41
C SER A 9 -1.84 -5.66 8.10
N ARG A 10 -1.48 -4.46 7.63
CA ARG A 10 -0.80 -4.28 6.33
C ARG A 10 0.67 -3.89 6.43
N PHE A 11 1.15 -3.45 7.59
CA PHE A 11 2.54 -3.01 7.76
C PHE A 11 3.38 -4.14 8.33
N TYR A 12 4.58 -4.31 7.81
CA TYR A 12 5.56 -5.26 8.34
C TYR A 12 6.97 -4.69 8.16
N THR A 13 7.92 -5.23 8.93
CA THR A 13 9.33 -4.86 8.83
C THR A 13 10.15 -6.01 8.25
N GLU A 14 11.10 -5.67 7.40
CA GLU A 14 12.06 -6.63 6.81
C GLU A 14 13.41 -5.91 6.65
N ASN A 15 14.49 -6.51 7.15
CA ASN A 15 15.85 -5.92 7.12
C ASN A 15 15.92 -4.47 7.63
N GLU A 16 15.29 -4.16 8.77
CA GLU A 16 15.21 -2.82 9.37
C GLU A 16 14.39 -1.78 8.59
N PHE A 17 13.83 -2.16 7.44
CA PHE A 17 12.94 -1.31 6.66
C PHE A 17 11.47 -1.67 6.88
N TRP A 18 10.62 -0.67 6.75
CA TRP A 18 9.17 -0.78 6.79
C TRP A 18 8.60 -1.00 5.40
N PHE A 19 7.59 -1.86 5.33
CA PHE A 19 6.85 -2.16 4.12
C PHE A 19 5.36 -2.18 4.43
N PHE A 20 4.54 -1.97 3.41
CA PHE A 20 3.12 -2.28 3.48
C PHE A 20 2.66 -3.19 2.35
N ARG A 21 1.72 -4.09 2.64
CA ARG A 21 1.16 -5.04 1.69
C ARG A 21 -0.18 -4.57 1.13
N THR A 22 -0.26 -4.43 -0.19
CA THR A 22 -1.50 -4.08 -0.89
C THR A 22 -2.47 -5.26 -0.93
N ARG A 23 -3.70 -5.04 -1.40
CA ARG A 23 -4.70 -6.12 -1.54
C ARG A 23 -4.31 -7.12 -2.63
N GLU A 24 -3.46 -6.71 -3.56
CA GLU A 24 -2.94 -7.53 -4.66
C GLU A 24 -1.68 -8.33 -4.24
N SER A 25 -1.37 -8.37 -2.94
CA SER A 25 -0.17 -9.01 -2.38
C SER A 25 1.15 -8.42 -2.86
N VAL A 26 1.13 -7.17 -3.35
CA VAL A 26 2.35 -6.43 -3.68
C VAL A 26 2.88 -5.79 -2.40
N ASN A 27 4.19 -5.92 -2.18
CA ASN A 27 4.88 -5.28 -1.08
C ASN A 27 5.44 -3.94 -1.55
N ILE A 28 5.09 -2.85 -0.86
CA ILE A 28 5.54 -1.49 -1.19
C ILE A 28 6.46 -1.00 -0.08
N GLY A 29 7.61 -0.50 -0.49
CA GLY A 29 8.73 -0.05 0.35
C GLY A 29 10.03 -0.13 -0.45
N PRO A 30 11.20 -0.09 0.19
CA PRO A 30 11.43 0.08 1.63
C PRO A 30 11.14 1.51 2.12
N PHE A 31 10.72 1.62 3.38
CA PHE A 31 10.57 2.89 4.10
C PHE A 31 11.43 2.86 5.37
N ASP A 32 12.05 3.98 5.73
CA ASP A 32 12.89 4.04 6.94
C ASP A 32 12.06 4.00 8.24
N THR A 33 10.81 4.46 8.21
CA THR A 33 9.93 4.52 9.39
C THR A 33 8.50 4.07 9.08
N ILE A 34 7.80 3.62 10.12
CA ILE A 34 6.37 3.27 10.02
C ILE A 34 5.51 4.47 9.59
N GLU A 35 5.92 5.69 9.95
CA GLU A 35 5.23 6.92 9.56
C GLU A 35 5.33 7.17 8.06
N ALA A 36 6.52 6.98 7.48
CA ALA A 36 6.72 7.05 6.04
C ALA A 36 5.91 5.98 5.29
N ALA A 37 5.88 4.74 5.80
CA ALA A 37 5.05 3.69 5.25
C ALA A 37 3.55 4.04 5.30
N ARG A 38 3.08 4.66 6.40
CA ARG A 38 1.68 5.12 6.54
C ARG A 38 1.34 6.26 5.58
N ALA A 39 2.26 7.21 5.38
CA ALA A 39 2.08 8.29 4.42
C ALA A 39 1.98 7.71 2.99
N GLY A 40 2.90 6.82 2.62
CA GLY A 40 2.88 6.14 1.32
C GLY A 40 1.60 5.32 1.09
N LEU A 41 1.09 4.64 2.13
CA LEU A 41 -0.21 3.96 2.03
C LEU A 41 -1.36 4.94 1.78
N ASN A 42 -1.37 6.11 2.44
CA ASN A 42 -2.42 7.11 2.24
C ASN A 42 -2.39 7.70 0.83
N GLU A 43 -1.19 7.99 0.30
CA GLU A 43 -1.02 8.42 -1.09
C GLU A 43 -1.46 7.33 -2.07
N TYR A 44 -1.09 6.08 -1.82
CA TYR A 44 -1.51 4.93 -2.62
C TYR A 44 -3.04 4.78 -2.66
N LEU A 45 -3.70 4.86 -1.50
CA LEU A 45 -5.17 4.81 -1.41
C LEU A 45 -5.83 5.99 -2.12
N SER A 46 -5.27 7.19 -1.97
CA SER A 46 -5.77 8.41 -2.63
C SER A 46 -5.65 8.29 -4.15
N PHE A 47 -4.53 7.77 -4.66
CA PHE A 47 -4.32 7.49 -6.07
C PHE A 47 -5.28 6.41 -6.59
N ALA A 48 -5.42 5.30 -5.86
CA ALA A 48 -6.33 4.20 -6.21
C ALA A 48 -7.79 4.67 -6.29
N ALA A 49 -8.22 5.53 -5.36
CA ALA A 49 -9.57 6.08 -5.33
C ALA A 49 -9.82 7.07 -6.50
N THR A 50 -8.83 7.89 -6.84
CA THR A 50 -8.99 8.96 -7.84
C THR A 50 -8.83 8.44 -9.27
N ASN A 51 -8.01 7.39 -9.49
CA ASN A 51 -7.65 6.92 -10.83
C ASN A 51 -7.76 5.39 -11.00
N PRO A 52 -8.96 4.80 -10.89
CA PRO A 52 -9.14 3.34 -10.91
C PRO A 52 -8.69 2.69 -12.23
N LYS A 53 -8.86 3.38 -13.37
CA LYS A 53 -8.43 2.87 -14.70
C LYS A 53 -6.91 2.80 -14.83
N GLN A 54 -6.20 3.81 -14.32
CA GLN A 54 -4.74 3.85 -14.35
C GLN A 54 -4.16 2.88 -13.31
N PHE A 55 -4.77 2.80 -12.13
CA PHE A 55 -4.37 1.85 -11.09
C PHE A 55 -4.42 0.41 -11.60
N SER A 56 -5.50 0.03 -12.27
CA SER A 56 -5.65 -1.29 -12.90
C SER A 56 -4.59 -1.57 -13.98
N LYS A 57 -4.02 -0.53 -14.60
CA LYS A 57 -2.94 -0.68 -15.59
C LYS A 57 -1.60 -1.01 -14.94
N TRP A 58 -1.33 -0.55 -13.72
CA TRP A 58 -0.05 -0.79 -13.03
C TRP A 58 -0.09 -1.97 -12.07
N PHE A 59 -1.25 -2.18 -11.44
CA PHE A 59 -1.45 -3.20 -10.41
C PHE A 59 -2.49 -4.26 -10.77
N GLY A 60 -2.95 -4.28 -12.03
CA GLY A 60 -3.87 -5.31 -12.53
C GLY A 60 -3.21 -6.68 -12.65
N PRO A 61 -4.01 -7.77 -12.62
CA PRO A 61 -3.49 -9.12 -12.76
C PRO A 61 -2.72 -9.28 -14.08
N GLY A 62 -1.45 -9.69 -14.00
CA GLY A 62 -0.63 -10.03 -15.18
C GLY A 62 0.62 -9.17 -15.44
N ARG A 63 1.11 -8.37 -14.49
CA ARG A 63 2.42 -7.70 -14.60
C ARG A 63 3.41 -8.04 -13.48
N VAL A 64 3.49 -9.32 -13.13
CA VAL A 64 4.73 -9.88 -12.60
C VAL A 64 5.51 -10.43 -13.80
N ALA A 65 6.48 -9.64 -14.27
CA ALA A 65 7.53 -10.09 -15.18
C ALA A 65 8.86 -9.69 -14.55
#